data_AF-A0A536TG87-F1
#
_entry.id   AF-A0A536TG87-F1
#
_cell.length_a   1.000
_cell.length_b   1.000
_cell.length_c   1.000
_cell.angle_alpha   90.00
_cell.angle_beta   90.00
_cell.angle_gamma   90.00
#
_symmetry.space_group_name_H-M   'P 1'
#
loop_
_entity.id
_entity.type
_entity.pdbx_description
1 polymer ?
#
loop_
_entity_poly.entity_id
_entity_poly.type
_entity_poly.pdbx_seq_one_letter_code
_entity_poly.pdbx_strand_id
1 'polypeptide(L)' 'MSAIGQWAACASPVLRDQFLNALDGSDHALLRDLATHLQTCTNTLPSATCLLLGLPQGSTYAVGALAVIKRQS' A
#
# COMPACT_ATOMS: atom_id res chain seq x y z
N MET A 1 19.11 -7.64 26.52
CA MET A 1 18.31 -6.40 26.41
C MET A 1 17.67 -6.42 25.03
N SER A 2 16.39 -6.82 24.95
CA SER A 2 15.70 -7.09 23.69
C SER A 2 15.13 -5.79 23.11
N ALA A 3 15.78 -5.24 22.09
CA ALA A 3 15.20 -4.19 21.26
C ALA A 3 14.33 -4.83 20.16
N ILE A 4 13.18 -5.40 20.54
CA ILE A 4 12.11 -5.71 19.57
C ILE A 4 11.29 -4.44 19.28
N GLY A 5 11.99 -3.40 18.84
CA GLY A 5 11.38 -2.22 18.24
C GLY A 5 11.23 -2.41 16.74
N GLN A 6 10.62 -3.52 16.32
CA GLN A 6 10.15 -3.68 14.93
C GLN A 6 8.86 -2.86 14.76
N TRP A 7 8.99 -1.54 14.94
CA TRP A 7 8.06 -0.62 14.31
C TRP A 7 8.09 -0.95 12.83
N ALA A 8 7.01 -1.55 12.34
CA ALA A 8 6.83 -1.83 10.92
C ALA A 8 7.39 -0.63 10.14
N ALA A 9 8.43 -0.87 9.34
CA ALA A 9 9.09 0.17 8.56
C ALA A 9 8.08 0.65 7.52
N CYS A 10 7.20 1.54 7.95
CA CYS A 10 6.18 2.12 7.14
C CYS A 10 6.88 2.89 6.02
N ALA A 11 6.45 2.66 4.79
CA ALA A 11 6.98 3.37 3.64
C ALA A 11 6.88 4.89 3.87
N SER A 12 7.84 5.61 3.28
CA SER A 12 7.88 7.07 3.37
C SER A 12 6.56 7.69 2.87
N PRO A 13 6.18 8.89 3.34
CA PRO A 13 5.03 9.62 2.82
C PRO A 13 5.03 9.70 1.28
N VAL A 14 6.20 9.97 0.70
CA VAL A 14 6.40 10.05 -0.75
C VAL A 14 6.01 8.75 -1.48
N LEU A 15 6.42 7.58 -0.96
CA LEU A 15 6.04 6.30 -1.58
C LEU A 15 4.53 6.04 -1.50
N ARG A 16 3.89 6.43 -0.40
CA ARG A 16 2.44 6.32 -0.24
C ARG A 16 1.71 7.22 -1.23
N ASP A 17 2.16 8.46 -1.39
CA ASP A 17 1.58 9.41 -2.35
C ASP A 17 1.77 8.95 -3.80
N GLN A 18 2.96 8.46 -4.15
CA GLN A 18 3.23 7.88 -5.47
C GLN A 18 2.30 6.69 -5.76
N PHE A 19 2.06 5.83 -4.76
CA PHE A 19 1.14 4.70 -4.92
C PHE A 19 -0.30 5.16 -5.17
N LEU A 20 -0.77 6.19 -4.45
CA LEU A 20 -2.09 6.77 -4.67
C LEU A 20 -2.21 7.43 -6.05
N ASN A 21 -1.17 8.17 -6.49
CA ASN A 21 -1.14 8.78 -7.82
C ASN A 21 -1.13 7.73 -8.93
N ALA A 22 -0.36 6.65 -8.76
CA ALA A 22 -0.34 5.54 -9.71
C ALA A 22 -1.68 4.80 -9.79
N LEU A 23 -2.42 4.72 -8.65
CA LEU A 23 -3.79 4.17 -8.62
C LEU A 23 -4.75 5.05 -9.42
N ASP A 24 -4.71 6.36 -9.19
CA ASP A 24 -5.57 7.33 -9.88
C ASP A 24 -5.26 7.38 -11.39
N GLY A 25 -3.98 7.34 -11.75
CA GLY A 25 -3.51 7.33 -13.14
C GLY A 25 -3.60 5.97 -13.85
N SER A 26 -4.05 4.90 -13.18
CA SER A 26 -4.07 3.52 -13.71
C SER A 26 -2.71 3.03 -14.24
N ASP A 27 -1.60 3.50 -13.66
CA ASP A 27 -0.25 3.06 -14.04
C ASP A 27 0.06 1.72 -13.38
N HIS A 28 -0.37 0.64 -14.05
CA HIS A 28 -0.25 -0.71 -13.52
C HIS A 28 1.21 -1.13 -13.28
N ALA A 29 2.14 -0.70 -14.14
CA ALA A 29 3.55 -1.06 -14.02
C ALA A 29 4.16 -0.42 -12.77
N LEU A 30 3.95 0.88 -12.58
CA LEU A 30 4.42 1.61 -11.41
C LEU A 30 3.73 1.13 -10.12
N LEU A 31 2.43 0.82 -10.20
CA LEU A 31 1.68 0.25 -9.07
C LEU A 31 2.27 -1.05 -8.55
N ARG A 32 2.67 -1.94 -9.46
CA ARG A 32 3.28 -3.22 -9.08
C ARG A 32 4.60 -3.02 -8.37
N ASP A 33 5.45 -2.14 -8.90
CA ASP A 33 6.73 -1.79 -8.31
C ASP A 33 6.56 -1.22 -6.89
N LEU A 34 5.75 -0.16 -6.76
CA LEU A 34 5.45 0.48 -5.48
C LEU A 34 4.77 -0.47 -4.49
N ALA A 35 3.90 -1.36 -4.95
CA ALA A 35 3.25 -2.36 -4.10
C ALA A 35 4.28 -3.26 -3.41
N THR A 36 5.37 -3.65 -4.09
CA THR A 36 6.41 -4.49 -3.46
C THR A 36 7.03 -3.83 -2.23
N HIS A 37 7.20 -2.50 -2.26
CA HIS A 37 7.74 -1.68 -1.17
C HIS A 37 6.74 -1.40 -0.04
N LEU A 38 5.44 -1.62 -0.26
CA LEU A 38 4.37 -1.31 0.68
C LEU A 38 3.84 -2.52 1.46
N GLN A 39 4.31 -3.73 1.18
CA GLN A 39 3.80 -4.99 1.75
C GLN A 39 3.90 -5.08 3.29
N THR A 40 4.76 -4.27 3.93
CA THR A 40 4.92 -4.21 5.38
C THR A 40 4.38 -2.91 5.99
N CYS A 41 3.82 -2.01 5.16
CA CYS A 41 3.34 -0.71 5.60
C CYS A 41 1.98 -0.82 6.31
N THR A 42 1.97 -0.54 7.62
CA THR A 42 0.78 -0.65 8.48
C THR A 42 -0.04 0.63 8.55
N ASN A 43 0.37 1.70 7.86
CA ASN A 43 -0.47 2.89 7.70
C ASN A 43 -1.80 2.50 7.04
N THR A 44 -2.88 3.14 7.44
CA THR A 44 -4.20 2.96 6.83
C THR A 44 -4.25 3.64 5.47
N LEU A 45 -4.90 2.99 4.51
CA LEU A 45 -5.26 3.60 3.24
C LEU A 45 -6.36 4.66 3.45
N PRO A 46 -6.44 5.66 2.55
CA PRO A 46 -7.61 6.51 2.46
C PRO A 46 -8.88 5.67 2.21
N SER A 47 -10.00 6.07 2.80
CA SER A 47 -11.28 5.33 2.65
C SER A 47 -11.70 5.18 1.20
N ALA A 48 -11.53 6.23 0.38
CA ALA A 48 -11.82 6.18 -1.05
C ALA A 48 -10.98 5.12 -1.79
N THR A 49 -9.70 4.99 -1.41
CA THR A 49 -8.80 3.98 -1.97
C THR A 49 -9.19 2.58 -1.54
N CYS A 50 -9.64 2.39 -0.30
CA CYS A 50 -10.18 1.10 0.15
C CYS A 50 -11.36 0.67 -0.71
N LEU A 51 -12.32 1.59 -0.94
CA LEU A 51 -13.48 1.34 -1.79
C LEU A 51 -13.09 1.00 -3.22
N LEU A 52 -12.19 1.78 -3.83
CA LEU A 52 -11.69 1.54 -5.18
C LEU A 52 -11.03 0.17 -5.32
N LEU A 53 -10.29 -0.26 -4.30
CA LEU A 53 -9.66 -1.57 -4.26
C LEU A 53 -10.60 -2.68 -3.76
N GLY A 54 -11.87 -2.42 -3.48
CA GLY A 54 -12.81 -3.41 -2.94
C GLY A 54 -12.37 -3.99 -1.59
N LEU A 55 -11.68 -3.19 -0.78
CA LEU A 55 -11.14 -3.56 0.52
C LEU A 55 -12.00 -2.99 1.66
N PRO A 56 -12.05 -3.65 2.83
CA PRO A 56 -12.68 -3.10 4.02
C PRO A 56 -12.09 -1.73 4.40
N GLN A 57 -12.94 -0.82 4.87
CA GLN A 57 -12.48 0.48 5.38
C GLN A 57 -11.49 0.29 6.54
N GLY A 58 -10.43 1.10 6.57
CA GLY A 58 -9.35 0.96 7.55
C GLY A 58 -8.28 -0.06 7.17
N SER A 59 -8.38 -0.69 5.99
CA SER A 59 -7.30 -1.52 5.44
C SER A 59 -6.00 -0.74 5.33
N THR A 60 -4.88 -1.44 5.45
CA THR A 60 -3.55 -0.84 5.39
C THR A 60 -2.97 -0.81 3.97
N TYR A 61 -1.93 -0.01 3.76
CA TYR A 61 -1.17 -0.02 2.51
C TYR A 61 -0.62 -1.43 2.18
N ALA A 62 -0.23 -2.22 3.18
CA ALA A 62 0.15 -3.61 2.97
C ALA A 62 -0.97 -4.46 2.34
N VAL A 63 -2.20 -4.34 2.85
CA VAL A 63 -3.36 -5.05 2.28
C VAL A 63 -3.66 -4.54 0.86
N GLY A 64 -3.57 -3.22 0.64
CA GLY A 64 -3.69 -2.61 -0.69
C GLY A 64 -2.68 -3.13 -1.70
N ALA A 65 -1.41 -3.19 -1.30
CA ALA A 65 -0.31 -3.68 -2.12
C ALA A 65 -0.54 -5.14 -2.55
N LEU A 66 -0.92 -6.01 -1.62
CA LEU A 66 -1.23 -7.41 -1.93
C LEU A 66 -2.42 -7.54 -2.89
N ALA A 67 -3.46 -6.72 -2.70
CA ALA A 67 -4.62 -6.71 -3.60
C ALA A 67 -4.24 -6.27 -5.02
N VAL A 68 -3.36 -5.27 -5.16
CA VAL A 68 -2.83 -4.83 -6.46
C VAL A 68 -2.02 -5.93 -7.13
N ILE A 69 -1.06 -6.54 -6.42
CA ILE A 69 -0.22 -7.63 -6.95
C ILE A 69 -1.09 -8.80 -7.42
N LYS A 70 -2.09 -9.20 -6.64
CA LYS A 70 -3.01 -10.29 -6.97
C LYS A 70 -3.86 -10.00 -8.22
N ARG A 71 -4.28 -8.75 -8.43
CA ARG A 71 -5.10 -8.35 -9.59
C ARG A 71 -4.33 -8.30 -10.91
N GLN A 72 -3.02 -8.09 -10.83
CA GLN A 72 -2.14 -7.96 -11.99
C GLN A 72 -1.39 -9.25 -12.32
N SER A 73 -1.63 -10.34 -11.56
CA SER A 73 -1.13 -11.69 -11.85
C SER A 73 -2.13 -12.44 -12.72
#